data_AF-A0A094GIN7-F1
#
_entry.id   AF-A0A094GIN7-F1
#
_cell.length_a   1.000
_cell.length_b   1.000
_cell.length_c   1.000
_cell.angle_alpha   90.00
_cell.angle_beta   90.00
_cell.angle_gamma   90.00
#
_symmetry.space_group_name_H-M   'P 1'
#
loop_
_entity.id
_entity.type
_entity.pdbx_description
1 polymer ?
#
loop_
_entity_poly.entity_id
_entity_poly.type
_entity_poly.pdbx_seq_one_letter_code
_entity_poly.pdbx_strand_id
1 'polypeptide(L)'
;MSGKITSKVSLDPNATQYYGILHISIQNEDGTGVLVRGTLTITLKSPAEIAPTDITVSSSPWQEFRPAVTNTQTDSSTFDVEVKLFAVHGYATDDSFSINIGVNGDLTRDTQRYTESIVITVGSD
;
A
#
# COMPACT_ATOMS: atom_id res chain seq x y z
N MET A 1 -10.64 -1.23 -21.45
CA MET A 1 -9.20 -1.25 -21.14
C MET A 1 -9.08 -0.91 -19.66
N SER A 2 -8.45 -1.75 -18.85
CA SER A 2 -8.08 -1.36 -17.48
C SER A 2 -7.00 -0.29 -17.62
N GLY A 3 -7.26 0.94 -17.19
CA GLY A 3 -6.28 2.01 -17.19
C GLY A 3 -5.08 1.62 -16.32
N LYS A 4 -3.89 2.14 -16.67
CA LYS A 4 -2.70 1.98 -15.84
C LYS A 4 -2.91 2.76 -14.54
N ILE A 5 -2.69 2.10 -13.41
CA ILE A 5 -2.73 2.74 -12.08
C ILE A 5 -1.37 3.42 -11.85
N THR A 6 -1.42 4.64 -11.35
CA THR A 6 -0.26 5.37 -10.85
C THR A 6 -0.40 5.55 -9.35
N SER A 7 0.74 5.52 -8.65
CA SER A 7 0.81 5.68 -7.21
C SER A 7 1.80 6.77 -6.84
N LYS A 8 1.45 7.58 -5.83
CA LYS A 8 2.41 8.44 -5.14
C LYS A 8 2.72 7.80 -3.80
N VAL A 9 4.00 7.67 -3.51
CA VAL A 9 4.49 7.06 -2.28
C VAL A 9 5.41 8.05 -1.59
N SER A 10 5.25 8.22 -0.29
CA SER A 10 6.17 8.98 0.55
C SER A 10 6.37 8.32 1.90
N LEU A 11 7.59 8.39 2.44
CA LEU A 11 7.89 8.02 3.82
C LEU A 11 7.49 9.16 4.76
N ASP A 12 6.87 8.84 5.90
CA ASP A 12 6.58 9.82 6.95
C ASP A 12 7.86 10.53 7.43
N PRO A 13 7.84 11.86 7.59
CA PRO A 13 9.03 12.64 7.97
C PRO A 13 9.59 12.30 9.35
N ASN A 14 8.81 11.65 10.23
CA ASN A 14 9.24 11.22 11.56
C ASN A 14 9.71 9.76 11.59
N ALA A 15 9.92 9.13 10.43
CA ALA A 15 10.49 7.80 10.36
C ALA A 15 11.85 7.73 11.08
N THR A 16 12.06 6.62 11.78
CA THR A 16 13.28 6.33 12.53
C THR A 16 13.90 5.03 12.04
N GLN A 17 15.04 4.64 12.60
CA GLN A 17 15.66 3.33 12.35
C GLN A 17 14.82 2.14 12.86
N TYR A 18 13.73 2.38 13.60
CA TYR A 18 12.90 1.32 14.21
C TYR A 18 11.49 1.27 13.66
N TYR A 19 10.99 2.38 13.12
CA TYR A 19 9.61 2.49 12.66
C TYR A 19 9.46 3.62 11.63
N GLY A 20 8.64 3.37 10.62
CA GLY A 20 8.19 4.39 9.67
C GLY A 20 6.82 4.06 9.08
N ILE A 21 6.20 5.05 8.45
CA ILE A 21 4.91 4.88 7.77
C ILE A 21 5.11 5.22 6.29
N LEU A 22 4.69 4.31 5.42
CA LEU A 22 4.56 4.58 3.99
C LEU A 22 3.16 5.11 3.72
N HIS A 23 3.09 6.34 3.20
CA HIS A 23 1.85 6.94 2.70
C HIS A 23 1.70 6.67 1.21
N ILE A 24 0.56 6.14 0.81
CA ILE A 24 0.28 5.75 -0.57
C ILE A 24 -1.05 6.36 -1.01
N SER A 25 -1.04 7.06 -2.14
CA SER A 25 -2.24 7.49 -2.86
C SER A 25 -2.24 6.92 -4.27
N ILE A 26 -3.42 6.67 -4.84
CA ILE A 26 -3.57 6.05 -6.16
C ILE A 26 -4.56 6.79 -7.03
N GLN A 27 -4.30 6.78 -8.34
CA GLN A 27 -5.18 7.30 -9.38
C GLN A 27 -4.90 6.58 -10.70
N ASN A 28 -5.85 6.61 -11.62
CA ASN A 28 -5.58 6.23 -13.00
C ASN A 28 -4.60 7.23 -13.64
N GLU A 29 -3.91 6.82 -14.70
CA GLU A 29 -2.96 7.67 -15.44
C GLU A 29 -3.60 8.96 -16.01
N ASP A 30 -4.91 8.96 -16.26
CA ASP A 30 -5.68 10.14 -16.68
C ASP A 30 -6.06 11.08 -15.50
N GLY A 31 -5.65 10.74 -14.28
CA GLY A 31 -5.93 11.49 -13.05
C GLY A 31 -7.28 11.16 -12.40
N THR A 32 -8.07 10.24 -12.96
CA THR A 32 -9.34 9.83 -12.36
C THR A 32 -9.18 8.81 -11.24
N GLY A 33 -10.21 8.66 -10.41
CA GLY A 33 -10.27 7.66 -9.35
C GLY A 33 -10.17 6.21 -9.85
N VAL A 34 -9.43 5.37 -9.13
CA VAL A 34 -9.36 3.93 -9.38
C VAL A 34 -10.64 3.27 -8.87
N LEU A 35 -11.30 2.49 -9.72
CA LEU A 35 -12.48 1.73 -9.31
C LEU A 35 -12.06 0.37 -8.73
N VAL A 36 -12.23 0.20 -7.42
CA VAL A 36 -11.97 -1.05 -6.70
C VAL A 36 -13.30 -1.79 -6.50
N ARG A 37 -13.48 -2.96 -7.13
CA ARG A 37 -14.71 -3.78 -7.02
C ARG A 37 -14.55 -5.07 -6.22
N GLY A 38 -13.32 -5.47 -5.94
CA GLY A 38 -13.00 -6.66 -5.15
C GLY A 38 -11.71 -6.40 -4.39
N THR A 39 -10.59 -6.78 -5.01
CA THR A 39 -9.28 -6.71 -4.34
C THR A 39 -8.40 -5.61 -4.92
N LEU A 40 -7.81 -4.80 -4.05
CA LEU A 40 -6.63 -3.98 -4.37
C LEU A 40 -5.39 -4.65 -3.79
N THR A 41 -4.43 -5.00 -4.65
CA THR A 41 -3.20 -5.67 -4.24
C THR A 41 -2.03 -4.71 -4.33
N ILE A 42 -1.24 -4.64 -3.25
CA ILE A 42 -0.01 -3.87 -3.15
C ILE A 42 1.11 -4.87 -2.90
N THR A 43 2.09 -4.93 -3.80
CA THR A 43 3.33 -5.68 -3.57
C THR A 43 4.46 -4.71 -3.31
N LEU A 44 5.27 -4.97 -2.28
CA LEU A 44 6.39 -4.10 -1.89
C LEU A 44 7.51 -4.91 -1.24
N LYS A 45 8.70 -4.31 -1.18
CA LYS A 45 9.79 -4.75 -0.32
C LYS A 45 9.68 -4.07 1.04
N SER A 46 10.02 -4.79 2.09
CA SER A 46 10.04 -4.28 3.47
C SER A 46 11.26 -4.79 4.23
N PRO A 47 11.87 -3.99 5.12
CA PRO A 47 12.93 -4.44 6.03
C PRO A 47 12.44 -5.39 7.12
N ALA A 48 11.12 -5.46 7.34
CA ALA A 48 10.48 -6.26 8.39
C ALA A 48 9.17 -6.87 7.89
N GLU A 49 8.68 -7.89 8.59
CA GLU A 49 7.33 -8.40 8.37
C GLU A 49 6.28 -7.31 8.62
N ILE A 50 5.21 -7.34 7.83
CA ILE A 50 4.06 -6.45 7.95
C ILE A 50 2.85 -7.29 8.37
N ALA A 51 2.14 -6.85 9.41
CA ALA A 51 0.89 -7.45 9.84
C ALA A 51 -0.32 -6.71 9.22
N PRO A 52 -1.49 -7.37 9.08
CA PRO A 52 -2.71 -6.69 8.64
C PRO A 52 -3.09 -5.47 9.50
N THR A 53 -2.74 -5.48 10.79
CA THR A 53 -2.97 -4.37 11.73
C THR A 53 -2.08 -3.16 11.50
N ASP A 54 -1.00 -3.30 10.73
CA ASP A 54 -0.12 -2.19 10.35
C ASP A 54 -0.68 -1.40 9.15
N ILE A 55 -1.77 -1.88 8.55
CA ILE A 55 -2.41 -1.27 7.38
C ILE A 55 -3.62 -0.46 7.80
N THR A 56 -3.65 0.81 7.44
CA THR A 56 -4.82 1.68 7.61
C THR A 56 -5.24 2.25 6.27
N VAL A 57 -6.53 2.19 5.96
CA VAL A 57 -7.12 2.81 4.76
C VAL A 57 -8.03 3.94 5.21
N SER A 58 -7.81 5.13 4.66
CA SER A 58 -8.66 6.30 4.87
C SER A 58 -9.48 6.58 3.61
N SER A 59 -10.74 6.95 3.78
CA SER A 59 -11.67 7.34 2.70
C SER A 59 -12.80 8.19 3.26
N SER A 60 -13.40 9.03 2.41
CA SER A 60 -14.56 9.87 2.74
C SER A 60 -15.56 9.87 1.58
N PRO A 61 -16.74 9.22 1.69
CA PRO A 61 -17.26 8.56 2.88
C PRO A 61 -16.46 7.31 3.25
N TRP A 62 -16.39 7.00 4.56
CA TRP A 62 -15.65 5.84 5.07
C TRP A 62 -16.10 4.55 4.39
N GLN A 63 -15.14 3.79 3.86
CA GLN A 63 -15.31 2.47 3.31
C GLN A 63 -14.54 1.44 4.12
N GLU A 64 -15.16 0.27 4.32
CA GLU A 64 -14.50 -0.87 4.95
C GLU A 64 -13.58 -1.58 3.93
N PHE A 65 -12.30 -1.68 4.27
CA PHE A 65 -11.34 -2.54 3.59
C PHE A 65 -10.79 -3.55 4.58
N ARG A 66 -10.73 -4.83 4.17
CA ARG A 66 -10.17 -5.90 4.99
C ARG A 66 -8.76 -6.24 4.50
N PRO A 67 -7.71 -5.94 5.28
CA PRO A 67 -6.36 -6.30 4.88
C PRO A 67 -6.08 -7.79 5.11
N ALA A 68 -5.38 -8.40 4.17
CA ALA A 68 -4.65 -9.65 4.34
C ALA A 68 -3.21 -9.44 3.86
N VAL A 69 -2.24 -10.03 4.56
CA VAL A 69 -0.83 -9.83 4.26
C VAL A 69 -0.12 -11.18 4.16
N THR A 70 0.69 -11.33 3.13
CA THR A 70 1.66 -12.42 3.00
C THR A 70 3.06 -11.83 3.01
N ASN A 71 3.94 -12.38 3.85
CA ASN A 71 5.35 -11.99 3.93
C ASN A 71 6.20 -13.16 3.45
N THR A 72 7.14 -12.90 2.54
CA THR A 72 8.15 -13.88 2.11
C THR A 72 9.52 -13.29 2.34
N GLN A 73 10.28 -13.85 3.30
CA GLN A 73 11.65 -13.40 3.53
C GLN A 73 12.54 -13.80 2.35
N THR A 74 13.18 -12.84 1.70
CA THR A 74 14.08 -13.06 0.56
C THR A 74 15.55 -13.08 0.97
N ASP A 75 15.90 -12.30 2.00
CA ASP A 75 17.20 -12.32 2.65
C ASP A 75 17.08 -11.91 4.13
N SER A 76 18.20 -11.89 4.85
CA SER A 76 18.24 -11.56 6.29
C SER A 76 17.70 -10.18 6.65
N SER A 77 17.50 -9.31 5.67
CA SER A 77 17.13 -7.89 5.82
C SER A 77 15.95 -7.48 4.95
N THR A 78 15.29 -8.39 4.25
CA THR A 78 14.22 -8.03 3.30
C THR A 78 13.15 -9.09 3.18
N PHE A 79 11.92 -8.59 3.14
CA PHE A 79 10.70 -9.33 2.86
C PHE A 79 10.10 -8.80 1.56
N ASP A 80 9.69 -9.71 0.69
CA ASP A 80 8.70 -9.42 -0.34
C ASP A 80 7.32 -9.57 0.30
N VAL A 81 6.55 -8.49 0.31
CA VAL A 81 5.26 -8.40 0.99
C VAL A 81 4.16 -8.23 -0.05
N GLU A 82 3.10 -9.01 0.08
CA GLU A 82 1.84 -8.84 -0.65
C GLU A 82 0.75 -8.43 0.34
N VAL A 83 0.22 -7.22 0.18
CA VAL A 83 -0.95 -6.71 0.91
C VAL A 83 -2.15 -6.76 -0.02
N LYS A 84 -3.21 -7.46 0.40
CA LYS A 84 -4.51 -7.48 -0.27
C LYS A 84 -5.51 -6.70 0.56
N LEU A 85 -6.14 -5.71 -0.05
CA LEU A 85 -7.21 -4.92 0.51
C LEU A 85 -8.52 -5.34 -0.16
N PHE A 86 -9.34 -6.11 0.55
CA PHE A 86 -10.65 -6.53 0.07
C PHE A 86 -11.66 -5.41 0.38
N ALA A 87 -12.20 -4.79 -0.67
CA ALA A 87 -13.27 -3.81 -0.54
C ALA A 87 -14.59 -4.54 -0.21
N VAL A 88 -15.25 -4.16 0.88
CA VAL A 88 -16.56 -4.75 1.23
C VAL A 88 -17.64 -4.29 0.25
N HIS A 89 -17.50 -3.07 -0.27
CA HIS A 89 -18.33 -2.51 -1.33
C HIS A 89 -17.44 -1.88 -2.39
N GLY A 90 -17.92 -1.89 -3.64
CA GLY A 90 -17.19 -1.25 -4.72
C GLY A 90 -17.02 0.25 -4.47
N TYR A 91 -15.80 0.76 -4.61
CA TYR A 91 -15.46 2.15 -4.32
C TYR A 91 -14.60 2.75 -5.43
N ALA A 92 -14.94 3.95 -5.88
CA ALA A 92 -14.09 4.74 -6.75
C ALA A 92 -13.27 5.70 -5.88
N THR A 93 -11.94 5.60 -5.95
CA THR A 93 -11.06 6.44 -5.12
C THR A 93 -11.19 7.92 -5.49
N ASP A 94 -10.92 8.78 -4.52
CA ASP A 94 -10.82 10.23 -4.68
C ASP A 94 -9.61 10.74 -3.88
N ASP A 95 -9.47 12.06 -3.77
CA ASP A 95 -8.35 12.69 -3.04
C ASP A 95 -8.33 12.39 -1.54
N SER A 96 -9.43 11.89 -0.96
CA SER A 96 -9.49 11.45 0.43
C SER A 96 -8.97 10.02 0.63
N PHE A 97 -8.86 9.24 -0.46
CA PHE A 97 -8.40 7.87 -0.40
C PHE A 97 -6.89 7.78 -0.19
N SER A 98 -6.49 7.19 0.92
CA SER A 98 -5.08 6.94 1.21
C SER A 98 -4.88 5.62 1.94
N ILE A 99 -3.73 5.00 1.71
CA ILE A 99 -3.29 3.79 2.37
C ILE A 99 -2.02 4.12 3.14
N ASN A 100 -2.01 3.78 4.43
CA ASN A 100 -0.86 3.90 5.30
C ASN A 100 -0.39 2.50 5.70
N ILE A 101 0.91 2.25 5.55
CA ILE A 101 1.55 0.99 5.94
C ILE A 101 2.61 1.29 6.99
N GLY A 102 2.37 0.89 8.22
CA GLY A 102 3.37 0.90 9.29
C GLY A 102 4.41 -0.20 9.07
N VAL A 103 5.68 0.13 9.28
CA VAL A 103 6.79 -0.82 9.12
C VAL A 103 7.69 -0.75 10.34
N ASN A 104 7.80 -1.87 11.04
CA ASN A 104 8.67 -2.04 12.22
C ASN A 104 10.13 -2.32 11.81
N GLY A 105 10.74 -1.41 11.04
CA GLY A 105 12.12 -1.52 10.56
C GLY A 105 12.66 -0.22 9.97
N ASP A 106 13.94 -0.22 9.60
CA ASP A 106 14.64 0.96 9.10
C ASP A 106 14.33 1.22 7.61
N LEU A 107 13.42 2.17 7.35
CA LEU A 107 13.14 2.67 6.00
C LEU A 107 14.04 3.84 5.58
N THR A 108 14.92 4.33 6.46
CA THR A 108 15.66 5.60 6.27
C THR A 108 16.99 5.46 5.54
N ARG A 109 17.62 4.28 5.57
CA ARG A 109 18.94 4.05 4.96
C ARG A 109 18.91 3.68 3.47
N ASP A 110 17.78 3.17 2.99
CA ASP A 110 17.59 2.76 1.58
C ASP A 110 16.12 2.99 1.17
N THR A 111 15.65 4.22 1.38
CA THR A 111 14.24 4.56 1.18
C THR A 111 13.76 4.22 -0.22
N GLN A 112 14.58 4.47 -1.24
CA GLN A 112 14.25 4.18 -2.64
C GLN A 112 13.97 2.69 -2.87
N ARG A 113 14.76 1.77 -2.30
CA ARG A 113 14.52 0.33 -2.41
C ARG A 113 13.12 -0.06 -1.96
N TYR A 114 12.57 0.59 -0.94
CA TYR A 114 11.25 0.29 -0.43
C TYR A 114 10.16 1.04 -1.19
N THR A 115 10.33 2.34 -1.44
CA THR A 115 9.29 3.16 -2.09
C THR A 115 9.12 2.86 -3.58
N GLU A 116 10.21 2.58 -4.31
CA GLU A 116 10.16 2.29 -5.74
C GLU A 116 9.79 0.83 -6.05
N SER A 117 9.78 -0.04 -5.03
CA SER A 117 9.35 -1.44 -5.17
C SER A 117 7.83 -1.62 -5.22
N ILE A 118 7.07 -0.57 -4.89
CA ILE A 118 5.61 -0.65 -4.75
C ILE A 118 4.97 -0.80 -6.14
N VAL A 119 4.21 -1.88 -6.29
CA VAL A 119 3.35 -2.12 -7.45
C VAL A 119 1.93 -2.32 -6.95
N ILE A 120 0.98 -1.67 -7.63
CA ILE A 120 -0.44 -1.71 -7.27
C ILE A 120 -1.25 -2.24 -8.44
N THR A 121 -2.14 -3.18 -8.15
CA THR A 121 -3.06 -3.76 -9.12
C THR A 121 -4.46 -3.87 -8.51
N VAL A 122 -5.47 -3.90 -9.37
CA VAL A 122 -6.87 -4.16 -8.98
C VAL A 122 -7.35 -5.44 -9.65
N GLY A 123 -7.98 -6.29 -8.87
CA GLY A 123 -8.68 -7.48 -9.32
C GLY A 123 -10.20 -7.26 -9.29
N SER A 124 -10.88 -7.76 -10.31
CA SER A 124 -12.31 -8.06 -10.22
C SER A 124 -12.46 -9.50 -9.77
N ASP A 125 -13.14 -9.72 -8.65
CA ASP A 125 -13.58 -11.07 -8.23
C ASP A 125 -14.61 -11.64 -9.22
#